data_AF-A0A535ZX19-F1
#
_entry.id   AF-A0A535ZX19-F1
#
_cell.length_a   1.000
_cell.length_b   1.000
_cell.length_c   1.000
_cell.angle_alpha   90.00
_cell.angle_beta   90.00
_cell.angle_gamma   90.00
#
_symmetry.space_group_name_H-M   'P 1'
#
loop_
_entity.id
_entity.type
_entity.pdbx_description
1 polymer ?
#
loop_
_entity_poly.entity_id
_entity_poly.type
_entity_poly.pdbx_seq_one_letter_code
_entity_poly.pdbx_strand_id
1 'polypeptide(L)'
;MYRHALETLRAHELDPRLAPALHNGLAYAAICAADLGLADTELDAASRDALRLRIPLMRAYAVYNRSILLELRDEVDHAVRAIEDARALSESAKLRDLIVWCWIRESWLALKRKDRAAADRASASARRLSGEAHADALATLDAVFTLVDGDHLNAAKLFGELARRYLARSDAVTAVTLLLWRSVAYRNANAPKGAKAAASEACALRRKGPVRVSPSWWAREVVEAARLDGGDRCAGDLLQTTVGILDVARQAVELNVDEIRVGGAPLPADAWQRKSGARVLRRLFALLVAAYPRLLSRDRLTDELWPDSEGDKAVRNLYGAVKDLRRTLSAVPGVGLVAREGGYALELGSNVSRTKSPVDPGSAR
;
A
#
# COMPACT_ATOMS: atom_id res chain seq x y z
N MET A 1 -9.53 8.15 30.48
CA MET A 1 -9.05 6.77 30.26
C MET A 1 -8.98 5.97 31.57
N TYR A 2 -8.29 6.47 32.62
CA TYR A 2 -8.10 5.74 33.89
C TYR A 2 -9.40 5.33 34.63
N ARG A 3 -10.40 6.22 34.69
CA ARG A 3 -11.70 5.96 35.34
C ARG A 3 -12.49 4.85 34.66
N HIS A 4 -12.48 4.79 33.33
CA HIS A 4 -13.22 3.77 32.59
C HIS A 4 -12.57 2.39 32.75
N ALA A 5 -11.24 2.31 32.69
CA ALA A 5 -10.50 1.08 32.98
C ALA A 5 -10.78 0.56 34.41
N LEU A 6 -10.80 1.45 35.41
CA LEU A 6 -11.18 1.10 36.79
C LEU A 6 -12.63 0.63 36.93
N GLU A 7 -13.58 1.29 36.24
CA GLU A 7 -14.98 0.86 36.22
C GLU A 7 -15.18 -0.48 35.51
N THR A 8 -14.36 -0.79 34.50
CA THR A 8 -14.42 -2.08 33.79
C THR A 8 -13.81 -3.21 34.63
N LEU A 9 -12.74 -2.93 35.38
CA LEU A 9 -12.17 -3.86 36.37
C LEU A 9 -13.17 -4.12 37.51
N ARG A 10 -13.86 -3.09 38.01
CA ARG A 10 -14.93 -3.27 39.01
C ARG A 10 -16.12 -4.07 38.48
N ALA A 11 -16.48 -3.89 37.21
CA ALA A 11 -17.55 -4.68 36.59
C ALA A 11 -17.17 -6.18 36.49
N HIS A 12 -15.88 -6.50 36.27
CA HIS A 12 -15.37 -7.87 36.27
C HIS A 12 -15.57 -8.59 37.60
N GLU A 13 -15.27 -7.89 38.71
CA GLU A 13 -15.44 -8.41 40.07
C GLU A 13 -16.93 -8.72 40.37
N LEU A 14 -17.85 -8.05 39.66
CA LEU A 14 -19.29 -8.18 39.85
C LEU A 14 -19.96 -9.21 38.91
N ASP A 15 -19.42 -9.44 37.71
CA ASP A 15 -19.89 -10.49 36.78
C ASP A 15 -18.73 -11.19 36.05
N PRO A 16 -18.39 -12.44 36.42
CA PRO A 16 -17.38 -13.24 35.74
C PRO A 16 -17.64 -13.47 34.25
N ARG A 17 -18.87 -13.27 33.75
CA ARG A 17 -19.20 -13.36 32.32
C ARG A 17 -18.59 -12.24 31.49
N LEU A 18 -18.12 -11.16 32.12
CA LEU A 18 -17.43 -10.07 31.45
C LEU A 18 -15.95 -10.38 31.17
N ALA A 19 -15.37 -11.39 31.82
CA ALA A 19 -13.95 -11.72 31.69
C ALA A 19 -13.48 -11.86 30.22
N PRO A 20 -14.18 -12.62 29.34
CA PRO A 20 -13.73 -12.78 27.96
C PRO A 20 -13.71 -11.46 27.18
N ALA A 21 -14.66 -10.57 27.45
CA ALA A 21 -14.73 -9.27 26.79
C ALA A 21 -13.57 -8.36 27.22
N LEU A 22 -13.18 -8.42 28.50
CA LEU A 22 -12.06 -7.65 29.05
C LEU A 22 -10.74 -8.12 28.49
N HIS A 23 -10.50 -9.44 28.51
CA HIS A 23 -9.32 -10.05 27.91
C HIS A 23 -9.23 -9.70 26.41
N ASN A 24 -10.33 -9.80 25.67
CA ASN A 24 -10.34 -9.43 24.25
C ASN A 24 -10.08 -7.93 24.01
N GLY A 25 -10.64 -7.05 24.86
CA GLY A 25 -10.41 -5.61 24.80
C GLY A 25 -8.96 -5.23 25.13
N LEU A 26 -8.38 -5.86 26.16
CA LEU A 26 -6.98 -5.67 26.54
C LEU A 26 -6.05 -6.20 25.47
N ALA A 27 -6.36 -7.35 24.87
CA ALA A 27 -5.63 -7.88 23.72
C ALA A 27 -5.61 -6.89 22.55
N TYR A 28 -6.77 -6.32 22.18
CA TYR A 28 -6.83 -5.34 21.10
C TYR A 28 -6.03 -4.07 21.42
N ALA A 29 -6.06 -3.59 22.67
CA ALA A 29 -5.24 -2.48 23.11
C ALA A 29 -3.73 -2.80 23.07
N ALA A 30 -3.34 -4.03 23.47
CA ALA A 30 -1.97 -4.52 23.40
C ALA A 30 -1.49 -4.61 21.94
N ILE A 31 -2.34 -5.08 21.02
CA ILE A 31 -2.08 -5.04 19.57
C ILE A 31 -1.79 -3.60 19.12
N CYS A 32 -2.66 -2.63 19.44
CA CYS A 32 -2.44 -1.22 19.10
C CYS A 32 -1.14 -0.63 19.68
N ALA A 33 -0.70 -1.13 20.84
CA ALA A 33 0.56 -0.76 21.49
C ALA A 33 1.78 -1.52 20.95
N ALA A 34 1.59 -2.43 19.99
CA ALA A 34 2.59 -3.37 19.49
C ALA A 34 3.19 -4.31 20.56
N ASP A 35 2.45 -4.55 21.67
CA ASP A 35 2.78 -5.58 22.66
C ASP A 35 2.14 -6.91 22.24
N LEU A 36 2.79 -7.58 21.28
CA LEU A 36 2.28 -8.82 20.70
C LEU A 36 2.34 -10.01 21.67
N GLY A 37 3.12 -9.93 22.75
CA GLY A 37 3.20 -10.98 23.77
C GLY A 37 2.03 -10.93 24.74
N LEU A 38 1.72 -9.74 25.25
CA LEU A 38 0.52 -9.52 26.06
C LEU A 38 -0.75 -9.82 25.25
N ALA A 39 -0.82 -9.35 24.00
CA ALA A 39 -1.96 -9.62 23.12
C ALA A 39 -2.26 -11.12 23.00
N ASP A 40 -1.24 -11.96 22.82
CA ASP A 40 -1.41 -13.41 22.69
C ASP A 40 -1.97 -14.05 23.96
N THR A 41 -1.37 -13.70 25.11
CA THR A 41 -1.78 -14.18 26.44
C THR A 41 -3.24 -13.84 26.73
N GLU A 42 -3.64 -12.61 26.40
CA GLU A 42 -4.99 -12.11 26.61
C GLU A 42 -6.00 -12.70 25.62
N LEU A 43 -5.63 -12.95 24.36
CA LEU A 43 -6.50 -13.66 23.41
C LEU A 43 -6.72 -15.12 23.80
N ASP A 44 -5.70 -15.75 24.36
CA ASP A 44 -5.78 -17.08 24.93
C ASP A 44 -6.73 -17.13 26.13
N ALA A 45 -6.62 -16.16 27.05
CA ALA A 45 -7.55 -16.02 28.18
C ALA A 45 -8.99 -15.79 27.69
N ALA A 46 -9.18 -14.85 26.76
CA ALA A 46 -10.49 -14.55 26.17
C ALA A 46 -11.12 -15.80 25.53
N SER A 47 -10.34 -16.54 24.76
CA SER A 47 -10.80 -17.75 24.06
C SER A 47 -11.17 -18.87 25.05
N ARG A 48 -10.32 -19.13 26.05
CA ARG A 48 -10.58 -20.14 27.08
C ARG A 48 -11.84 -19.83 27.88
N ASP A 49 -11.99 -18.60 28.35
CA ASP A 49 -13.15 -18.22 29.15
C ASP A 49 -14.43 -18.13 28.33
N ALA A 50 -14.37 -17.63 27.08
CA ALA A 50 -15.53 -17.63 26.19
C ALA A 50 -16.03 -19.06 25.91
N LEU A 51 -15.11 -20.02 25.75
CA LEU A 51 -15.46 -21.43 25.58
C LEU A 51 -16.08 -22.02 26.85
N ARG A 52 -15.42 -21.83 28.00
CA ARG A 52 -15.88 -22.31 29.32
C ARG A 52 -17.27 -21.78 29.67
N LEU A 53 -17.51 -20.50 29.39
CA LEU A 53 -18.76 -19.79 29.70
C LEU A 53 -19.80 -19.88 28.57
N ARG A 54 -19.47 -20.54 27.45
CA ARG A 54 -20.32 -20.69 26.27
C ARG A 54 -20.85 -19.34 25.76
N ILE A 55 -19.95 -18.39 25.50
CA ILE A 55 -20.27 -17.05 24.95
C ILE A 55 -19.76 -16.98 23.50
N PRO A 56 -20.59 -17.35 22.49
CA PRO A 56 -20.13 -17.48 21.10
C PRO A 56 -19.62 -16.17 20.52
N LEU A 57 -20.25 -15.04 20.89
CA LEU A 57 -19.85 -13.70 20.49
C LEU A 57 -18.38 -13.42 20.83
N MET A 58 -17.99 -13.63 22.09
CA MET A 58 -16.63 -13.36 22.54
C MET A 58 -15.62 -14.34 21.98
N ARG A 59 -16.02 -15.60 21.75
CA ARG A 59 -15.18 -16.57 21.05
C ARG A 59 -14.88 -16.12 19.63
N ALA A 60 -15.89 -15.67 18.88
CA ALA A 60 -15.70 -15.18 17.51
C ALA A 60 -14.81 -13.94 17.45
N TYR A 61 -15.02 -12.97 18.35
CA TYR A 61 -14.16 -11.77 18.42
C TYR A 61 -12.71 -12.08 18.83
N ALA A 62 -12.48 -13.02 19.77
CA ALA A 62 -11.14 -13.43 20.15
C ALA A 62 -10.38 -14.07 18.97
N VAL A 63 -11.06 -14.92 18.18
CA VAL A 63 -10.46 -15.53 16.98
C VAL A 63 -10.25 -14.49 15.87
N TYR A 64 -11.17 -13.53 15.70
CA TYR A 64 -10.99 -12.41 14.79
C TYR A 64 -9.74 -11.60 15.15
N ASN A 65 -9.57 -11.20 16.42
CA ASN A 65 -8.40 -10.46 16.87
C ASN A 65 -7.11 -11.30 16.83
N ARG A 66 -7.21 -12.62 16.99
CA ARG A 66 -6.10 -13.56 16.75
C ARG A 66 -5.56 -13.45 15.33
N SER A 67 -6.45 -13.34 14.34
CA SER A 67 -6.01 -13.15 12.96
C SER A 67 -5.23 -11.84 12.77
N ILE A 68 -5.52 -10.78 13.55
CA ILE A 68 -4.73 -9.53 13.55
C ILE A 68 -3.35 -9.76 14.14
N LEU A 69 -3.28 -10.38 15.32
CA LEU A 69 -2.01 -10.70 15.96
C LEU A 69 -1.10 -11.53 15.03
N LEU A 70 -1.64 -12.60 14.43
CA LEU A 70 -0.90 -13.49 13.53
C LEU A 70 -0.43 -12.75 12.28
N GLU A 71 -1.27 -11.89 11.70
CA GLU A 71 -0.87 -11.05 10.57
C GLU A 71 0.32 -10.15 10.92
N LEU A 72 0.28 -9.52 12.09
CA LEU A 72 1.32 -8.60 12.55
C LEU A 72 2.62 -9.32 12.96
N ARG A 73 2.58 -10.63 13.17
CA ARG A 73 3.75 -11.52 13.31
C ARG A 73 4.27 -12.07 11.97
N ASP A 74 3.72 -11.60 10.85
CA ASP A 74 3.98 -12.12 9.49
C ASP A 74 3.57 -13.60 9.29
N GLU A 75 2.71 -14.14 10.16
CA GLU A 75 2.19 -15.52 10.06
C GLU A 75 0.91 -15.57 9.22
N VAL A 76 1.00 -15.10 7.97
CA VAL A 76 -0.17 -14.82 7.10
C VAL A 76 -1.08 -16.04 6.90
N ASP A 77 -0.52 -17.23 6.69
CA ASP A 77 -1.33 -18.44 6.49
C ASP A 77 -2.09 -18.84 7.77
N HIS A 78 -1.50 -18.60 8.95
CA HIS A 78 -2.21 -18.79 10.22
C HIS A 78 -3.30 -17.72 10.41
N ALA A 79 -3.01 -16.46 10.03
CA ALA A 79 -3.99 -15.39 10.07
C ALA A 79 -5.21 -15.69 9.18
N VAL A 80 -4.99 -16.27 7.99
CA VAL A 80 -6.06 -16.69 7.07
C VAL A 80 -6.92 -17.78 7.69
N ARG A 81 -6.31 -18.84 8.24
CA ARG A 81 -7.06 -19.90 8.94
C ARG A 81 -7.89 -19.32 10.10
N ALA A 82 -7.30 -18.43 10.88
CA ALA A 82 -7.99 -17.79 11.99
C ALA A 82 -9.19 -16.94 11.53
N ILE A 83 -9.08 -16.19 10.44
CA ILE A 83 -10.24 -15.40 9.97
C ILE A 83 -11.34 -16.26 9.37
N GLU A 84 -10.99 -17.38 8.70
CA GLU A 84 -11.96 -18.38 8.22
C GLU A 84 -12.71 -19.01 9.39
N ASP A 85 -12.00 -19.37 10.47
CA ASP A 85 -12.60 -19.88 11.71
C ASP A 85 -13.51 -18.84 12.39
N ALA A 86 -13.07 -17.58 12.47
CA ALA A 86 -13.87 -16.49 13.02
C ALA A 86 -15.16 -16.29 12.22
N ARG A 87 -15.09 -16.39 10.89
CA ARG A 87 -16.25 -16.30 10.01
C ARG A 87 -17.21 -17.47 10.24
N ALA A 88 -16.72 -18.71 10.28
CA ALA A 88 -17.55 -19.88 10.53
C ALA A 88 -18.25 -19.81 11.90
N LEU A 89 -17.54 -19.37 12.94
CA LEU A 89 -18.12 -19.12 14.26
C LEU A 89 -19.20 -18.02 14.21
N SER A 90 -18.94 -16.94 13.47
CA SER A 90 -19.87 -15.83 13.31
C SER A 90 -21.13 -16.22 12.54
N GLU A 91 -21.00 -17.02 11.49
CA GLU A 91 -22.13 -17.58 10.73
C GLU A 91 -22.98 -18.50 11.61
N SER A 92 -22.35 -19.43 12.34
CA SER A 92 -23.03 -20.34 13.28
C SER A 92 -23.79 -19.57 14.38
N ALA A 93 -23.18 -18.52 14.93
CA ALA A 93 -23.77 -17.67 15.96
C ALA A 93 -24.64 -16.52 15.41
N LYS A 94 -24.85 -16.44 14.08
CA LYS A 94 -25.64 -15.40 13.39
C LYS A 94 -25.20 -13.96 13.68
N LEU A 95 -23.89 -13.76 13.85
CA LEU A 95 -23.26 -12.47 14.15
C LEU A 95 -23.06 -11.65 12.87
N ARG A 96 -24.15 -11.12 12.30
CA ARG A 96 -24.16 -10.50 10.96
C ARG A 96 -23.08 -9.44 10.76
N ASP A 97 -22.87 -8.55 11.73
CA ASP A 97 -21.86 -7.50 11.66
C ASP A 97 -20.44 -8.07 11.56
N LEU A 98 -20.10 -9.01 12.45
CA LEU A 98 -18.78 -9.64 12.46
C LEU A 98 -18.50 -10.47 11.21
N ILE A 99 -19.52 -11.07 10.57
CA ILE A 99 -19.36 -11.75 9.28
C ILE A 99 -18.84 -10.78 8.21
N VAL A 100 -19.34 -9.54 8.16
CA VAL A 100 -18.88 -8.54 7.19
C VAL A 100 -17.43 -8.15 7.46
N TRP A 101 -17.07 -7.91 8.73
CA TRP A 101 -15.69 -7.63 9.12
C TRP A 101 -14.74 -8.78 8.78
N CYS A 102 -15.18 -10.03 8.94
CA CYS A 102 -14.40 -11.20 8.52
C CYS A 102 -14.13 -11.17 7.01
N TRP A 103 -15.15 -10.91 6.17
CA TRP A 103 -14.95 -10.82 4.72
C TRP A 103 -14.04 -9.66 4.29
N ILE A 104 -14.15 -8.50 4.93
CA ILE A 104 -13.26 -7.36 4.67
C ILE A 104 -11.81 -7.75 4.99
N ARG A 105 -11.59 -8.44 6.10
CA ARG A 105 -10.28 -8.88 6.55
C ARG A 105 -9.72 -10.03 5.71
N GLU A 106 -10.56 -10.97 5.29
CA GLU A 106 -10.19 -12.00 4.31
C GLU A 106 -9.71 -11.38 3.00
N SER A 107 -10.40 -10.33 2.51
CA SER A 107 -9.98 -9.60 1.32
C SER A 107 -8.57 -9.01 1.48
N TRP A 108 -8.31 -8.38 2.63
CA TRP A 108 -6.99 -7.84 2.97
C TRP A 108 -5.90 -8.92 3.04
N LEU A 109 -6.15 -10.03 3.73
CA LEU A 109 -5.19 -11.12 3.87
C LEU A 109 -4.94 -11.84 2.54
N ALA A 110 -5.95 -11.94 1.67
CA ALA A 110 -5.80 -12.46 0.32
C ALA A 110 -4.83 -11.61 -0.52
N LEU A 111 -4.88 -10.28 -0.39
CA LEU A 111 -3.88 -9.40 -1.01
C LEU A 111 -2.48 -9.65 -0.47
N LYS A 112 -2.32 -9.88 0.83
CA LYS A 112 -1.02 -10.25 1.43
C LYS A 112 -0.49 -11.58 0.90
N ARG A 113 -1.38 -12.55 0.64
CA ARG A 113 -1.07 -13.82 -0.05
C ARG A 113 -0.89 -13.66 -1.57
N LYS A 114 -0.98 -12.45 -2.11
CA LYS A 114 -0.90 -12.14 -3.54
C LYS A 114 -2.00 -12.78 -4.39
N ASP A 115 -3.14 -13.10 -3.78
CA ASP A 115 -4.31 -13.65 -4.46
C ASP A 115 -5.36 -12.54 -4.67
N ARG A 116 -5.20 -11.80 -5.76
CA ARG A 116 -6.11 -10.71 -6.15
C ARG A 116 -7.55 -11.22 -6.38
N ALA A 117 -7.69 -12.42 -6.95
CA ALA A 117 -8.99 -12.99 -7.27
C ALA A 117 -9.75 -13.43 -6.01
N ALA A 118 -9.06 -14.00 -5.02
CA ALA A 118 -9.66 -14.26 -3.71
C ALA A 118 -10.04 -12.96 -3.00
N ALA A 119 -9.21 -11.93 -3.09
CA ALA A 119 -9.54 -10.62 -2.52
C ALA A 119 -10.83 -10.03 -3.12
N ASP A 120 -11.01 -10.11 -4.44
CA ASP A 120 -12.25 -9.68 -5.10
C ASP A 120 -13.48 -10.46 -4.60
N ARG A 121 -13.38 -11.80 -4.52
CA ARG A 121 -14.49 -12.65 -4.05
C ARG A 121 -14.88 -12.35 -2.61
N ALA A 122 -13.89 -12.12 -1.74
CA ALA A 122 -14.12 -11.75 -0.35
C ALA A 122 -14.75 -10.35 -0.24
N SER A 123 -14.23 -9.35 -0.96
CA SER A 123 -14.78 -8.00 -1.01
C SER A 123 -16.23 -7.97 -1.54
N ALA A 124 -16.52 -8.72 -2.61
CA ALA A 124 -17.88 -8.87 -3.12
C ALA A 124 -18.83 -9.50 -2.09
N SER A 125 -18.35 -10.46 -1.30
CA SER A 125 -19.13 -11.06 -0.22
C SER A 125 -19.39 -10.09 0.94
N ALA A 126 -18.40 -9.29 1.33
CA ALA A 126 -18.59 -8.21 2.30
C ALA A 126 -19.66 -7.21 1.84
N ARG A 127 -19.59 -6.75 0.59
CA ARG A 127 -20.52 -5.75 0.03
C ARG A 127 -21.97 -6.18 0.01
N ARG A 128 -22.23 -7.47 -0.22
CA ARG A 128 -23.60 -8.02 -0.19
C ARG A 128 -24.25 -7.95 1.18
N LEU A 129 -23.46 -7.93 2.24
CA LEU A 129 -23.91 -8.02 3.62
C LEU A 129 -23.69 -6.71 4.40
N SER A 130 -22.96 -5.76 3.82
CA SER A 130 -22.52 -4.53 4.50
C SER A 130 -23.65 -3.50 4.69
N GLY A 131 -23.63 -2.84 5.85
CA GLY A 131 -24.32 -1.57 6.11
C GLY A 131 -23.37 -0.38 6.25
N GLU A 132 -23.92 0.78 6.64
CA GLU A 132 -23.20 2.07 6.75
C GLU A 132 -21.92 2.01 7.60
N ALA A 133 -21.93 1.23 8.69
CA ALA A 133 -20.77 1.04 9.57
C ALA A 133 -19.50 0.51 8.86
N HIS A 134 -19.66 -0.14 7.71
CA HIS A 134 -18.58 -0.77 6.95
C HIS A 134 -18.11 0.09 5.76
N ALA A 135 -18.80 1.19 5.46
CA ALA A 135 -18.63 1.93 4.22
C ALA A 135 -17.19 2.42 4.02
N ASP A 136 -16.55 2.91 5.07
CA ASP A 136 -15.17 3.42 4.98
C ASP A 136 -14.12 2.32 4.88
N ALA A 137 -14.35 1.18 5.53
CA ALA A 137 -13.47 0.02 5.40
C ALA A 137 -13.52 -0.55 3.98
N LEU A 138 -14.71 -0.64 3.40
CA LEU A 138 -14.90 -1.03 2.00
C LEU A 138 -14.31 0.00 1.03
N ALA A 139 -14.49 1.30 1.28
CA ALA A 139 -13.85 2.35 0.48
C ALA A 139 -12.32 2.34 0.63
N THR A 140 -11.80 1.91 1.78
CA THR A 140 -10.35 1.69 1.97
C THR A 140 -9.87 0.50 1.14
N LEU A 141 -10.62 -0.60 1.09
CA LEU A 141 -10.32 -1.70 0.15
C LEU A 141 -10.34 -1.22 -1.30
N ASP A 142 -11.27 -0.36 -1.70
CA ASP A 142 -11.29 0.20 -3.07
C ASP A 142 -10.04 1.03 -3.36
N ALA A 143 -9.58 1.85 -2.41
CA ALA A 143 -8.34 2.60 -2.54
C ALA A 143 -7.12 1.67 -2.65
N VAL A 144 -7.11 0.57 -1.89
CA VAL A 144 -6.07 -0.46 -1.96
C VAL A 144 -6.10 -1.20 -3.30
N PHE A 145 -7.27 -1.61 -3.79
CA PHE A 145 -7.40 -2.23 -5.12
C PHE A 145 -6.94 -1.27 -6.21
N THR A 146 -7.37 0.00 -6.16
CA THR A 146 -6.90 1.05 -7.08
C THR A 146 -5.37 1.19 -7.06
N LEU A 147 -4.74 1.09 -5.89
CA LEU A 147 -3.29 1.12 -5.74
C LEU A 147 -2.63 -0.10 -6.40
N VAL A 148 -3.13 -1.31 -6.09
CA VAL A 148 -2.63 -2.59 -6.61
C VAL A 148 -2.78 -2.67 -8.13
N ASP A 149 -3.89 -2.15 -8.66
CA ASP A 149 -4.23 -2.17 -10.09
C ASP A 149 -3.45 -1.10 -10.90
N GLY A 150 -2.62 -0.27 -10.24
CA GLY A 150 -1.69 0.65 -10.92
C GLY A 150 -2.14 2.11 -11.01
N ASP A 151 -3.37 2.46 -10.62
CA ASP A 151 -3.87 3.84 -10.65
C ASP A 151 -3.45 4.62 -9.40
N HIS A 152 -2.14 4.82 -9.29
CA HIS A 152 -1.50 5.31 -8.08
C HIS A 152 -1.91 6.76 -7.69
N LEU A 153 -2.20 7.63 -8.67
CA LEU A 153 -2.62 9.00 -8.38
C LEU A 153 -4.06 9.05 -7.84
N ASN A 154 -4.95 8.23 -8.39
CA ASN A 154 -6.30 8.12 -7.87
C ASN A 154 -6.31 7.47 -6.49
N ALA A 155 -5.53 6.39 -6.29
CA ALA A 155 -5.35 5.78 -4.98
C ALA A 155 -4.88 6.80 -3.93
N ALA A 156 -3.88 7.64 -4.28
CA ALA A 156 -3.40 8.70 -3.39
C ALA A 156 -4.49 9.71 -3.02
N LYS A 157 -5.38 10.07 -3.96
CA LYS A 157 -6.54 10.93 -3.69
C LYS A 157 -7.51 10.25 -2.71
N LEU A 158 -7.88 9.01 -2.98
CA LEU A 158 -8.82 8.23 -2.16
C LEU A 158 -8.31 8.05 -0.74
N PHE A 159 -7.04 7.66 -0.55
CA PHE A 159 -6.43 7.54 0.77
C PHE A 159 -6.44 8.86 1.54
N GLY A 160 -6.18 9.99 0.87
CA GLY A 160 -6.24 11.31 1.49
C GLY A 160 -7.65 11.72 1.94
N GLU A 161 -8.68 11.40 1.15
CA GLU A 161 -10.08 11.62 1.51
C GLU A 161 -10.51 10.75 2.69
N LEU A 162 -10.15 9.46 2.68
CA LEU A 162 -10.42 8.54 3.77
C LEU A 162 -9.72 8.98 5.06
N ALA A 163 -8.44 9.35 5.00
CA ALA A 163 -7.69 9.82 6.17
C ALA A 163 -8.39 11.00 6.86
N ARG A 164 -8.90 11.97 6.09
CA ARG A 164 -9.68 13.09 6.64
C ARG A 164 -10.98 12.62 7.30
N ARG A 165 -11.70 11.66 6.70
CA ARG A 165 -12.94 11.11 7.25
C ARG A 165 -12.73 10.33 8.55
N TYR A 166 -11.62 9.60 8.69
CA TYR A 166 -11.26 8.91 9.93
C TYR A 166 -10.82 9.91 11.02
N LEU A 167 -10.03 10.92 10.65
CA LEU A 167 -9.62 11.97 11.58
C LEU A 167 -10.81 12.77 12.13
N ALA A 168 -11.82 13.06 11.29
CA ALA A 168 -13.06 13.71 11.72
C ALA A 168 -13.85 12.91 12.79
N ARG A 169 -13.60 11.60 12.87
CA ARG A 169 -14.16 10.68 13.89
C ARG A 169 -13.18 10.36 15.02
N SER A 170 -12.08 11.11 15.12
CA SER A 170 -11.02 10.92 16.12
C SER A 170 -10.27 9.58 16.00
N ASP A 171 -10.33 8.91 14.85
CA ASP A 171 -9.51 7.73 14.57
C ASP A 171 -8.17 8.15 13.93
N ALA A 172 -7.26 8.64 14.78
CA ALA A 172 -5.93 9.05 14.37
C ALA A 172 -5.05 7.87 13.91
N VAL A 173 -5.28 6.66 14.45
CA VAL A 173 -4.48 5.46 14.15
C VAL A 173 -4.70 5.04 12.69
N THR A 174 -5.96 4.94 12.28
CA THR A 174 -6.30 4.62 10.88
C THR A 174 -5.90 5.77 9.97
N ALA A 175 -6.13 7.03 10.36
CA ALA A 175 -5.75 8.19 9.55
C ALA A 175 -4.24 8.25 9.26
N VAL A 176 -3.39 7.98 10.26
CA VAL A 176 -1.93 7.88 10.09
C VAL A 176 -1.57 6.82 9.05
N THR A 177 -2.17 5.62 9.16
CA THR A 177 -1.91 4.51 8.25
C THR A 177 -2.32 4.84 6.82
N LEU A 178 -3.47 5.49 6.63
CA LEU A 178 -3.95 5.90 5.32
C LEU A 178 -3.10 7.02 4.70
N LEU A 179 -2.56 7.95 5.51
CA LEU A 179 -1.61 8.95 5.01
C LEU A 179 -0.28 8.32 4.58
N LEU A 180 0.17 7.26 5.27
CA LEU A 180 1.33 6.48 4.83
C LEU A 180 1.02 5.72 3.54
N TRP A 181 -0.16 5.11 3.38
CA TRP A 181 -0.58 4.51 2.10
C TRP A 181 -0.67 5.54 0.97
N ARG A 182 -1.14 6.76 1.26
CA ARG A 182 -1.09 7.88 0.32
C ARG A 182 0.34 8.22 -0.09
N SER A 183 1.30 8.15 0.85
CA SER A 183 2.71 8.33 0.56
C SER A 183 3.23 7.23 -0.38
N VAL A 184 2.92 5.95 -0.08
CA VAL A 184 3.23 4.80 -0.96
C VAL A 184 2.66 5.01 -2.36
N ALA A 185 1.40 5.45 -2.47
CA ALA A 185 0.74 5.71 -3.74
C ALA A 185 1.45 6.82 -4.54
N TYR A 186 1.77 7.96 -3.92
CA TYR A 186 2.52 9.02 -4.60
C TYR A 186 3.92 8.57 -5.04
N ARG A 187 4.60 7.76 -4.24
CA ARG A 187 5.92 7.22 -4.57
C ARG A 187 5.84 6.33 -5.82
N ASN A 188 4.88 5.41 -5.87
CA ASN A 188 4.65 4.56 -7.05
C ASN A 188 4.18 5.38 -8.27
N ALA A 189 3.54 6.53 -8.06
CA ALA A 189 3.22 7.49 -9.13
C ALA A 189 4.41 8.37 -9.58
N ASN A 190 5.64 8.12 -9.10
CA ASN A 190 6.82 8.96 -9.33
C ASN A 190 6.59 10.45 -8.94
N ALA A 191 5.89 10.68 -7.83
CA ALA A 191 5.56 11.99 -7.29
C ALA A 191 6.19 12.20 -5.89
N PRO A 192 7.53 12.30 -5.78
CA PRO A 192 8.24 12.29 -4.50
C PRO A 192 7.90 13.46 -3.58
N LYS A 193 7.53 14.63 -4.13
CA LYS A 193 7.05 15.77 -3.32
C LYS A 193 5.75 15.43 -2.60
N GLY A 194 4.82 14.76 -3.28
CA GLY A 194 3.55 14.30 -2.69
C GLY A 194 3.78 13.21 -1.65
N ALA A 195 4.70 12.28 -1.92
CA ALA A 195 5.06 11.21 -0.99
C ALA A 195 5.60 11.76 0.34
N LYS A 196 6.58 12.68 0.27
CA LYS A 196 7.14 13.37 1.44
C LYS A 196 6.10 14.21 2.20
N ALA A 197 5.22 14.92 1.49
CA ALA A 197 4.17 15.71 2.14
C ALA A 197 3.17 14.83 2.91
N ALA A 198 2.71 13.74 2.30
CA ALA A 198 1.79 12.80 2.93
C ALA A 198 2.43 12.10 4.14
N ALA A 199 3.69 11.66 4.02
CA ALA A 199 4.41 11.09 5.17
C ALA A 199 4.59 12.13 6.29
N SER A 200 4.98 13.36 5.96
CA SER A 200 5.15 14.43 6.96
C SER A 200 3.86 14.72 7.73
N GLU A 201 2.71 14.68 7.05
CA GLU A 201 1.39 14.80 7.68
C GLU A 201 1.12 13.64 8.66
N ALA A 202 1.41 12.40 8.25
CA ALA A 202 1.31 11.23 9.11
C ALA A 202 2.23 11.34 10.35
N CYS A 203 3.48 11.75 10.15
CA CYS A 203 4.46 11.94 11.23
C CYS A 203 4.03 13.03 12.21
N ALA A 204 3.40 14.10 11.72
CA ALA A 204 2.86 15.17 12.57
C ALA A 204 1.70 14.67 13.45
N LEU A 205 0.84 13.81 12.92
CA LEU A 205 -0.23 13.18 13.69
C LEU A 205 0.32 12.19 14.74
N ARG A 206 1.28 11.33 14.38
CA ARG A 206 1.93 10.39 15.31
C ARG A 206 2.56 11.08 16.53
N ARG A 207 3.07 12.31 16.38
CA ARG A 207 3.64 13.07 17.50
C ARG A 207 2.60 13.48 18.55
N LYS A 208 1.31 13.51 18.22
CA LYS A 208 0.22 13.86 19.15
C LYS A 208 -0.30 12.65 19.94
N GLY A 209 -0.08 11.44 19.44
CA GLY A 209 -0.42 10.18 20.10
C GLY A 209 0.42 9.07 19.49
N PRO A 210 1.26 8.37 20.27
CA PRO A 210 2.24 7.43 19.72
C PRO A 210 1.53 6.24 19.07
N VAL A 211 1.37 6.28 17.75
CA VAL A 211 0.84 5.16 16.96
C VAL A 211 2.00 4.23 16.62
N ARG A 212 2.04 3.02 17.17
CA ARG A 212 3.09 2.04 16.83
C ARG A 212 2.70 1.13 15.68
N VAL A 213 1.41 0.85 15.57
CA VAL A 213 0.83 -0.01 14.54
C VAL A 213 -0.65 0.34 14.42
N SER A 214 -1.22 0.05 13.26
CA SER A 214 -2.67 0.00 13.08
C SER A 214 -3.12 -1.46 12.97
N PRO A 215 -4.14 -1.90 13.73
CA PRO A 215 -4.72 -3.25 13.59
C PRO A 215 -5.29 -3.52 12.19
N SER A 216 -5.53 -2.46 11.41
CA SER A 216 -6.07 -2.52 10.06
C SER A 216 -5.07 -1.91 9.07
N TRP A 217 -4.96 -2.52 7.88
CA TRP A 217 -4.21 -1.98 6.75
C TRP A 217 -2.71 -1.81 6.99
N TRP A 218 -2.12 -2.57 7.92
CA TRP A 218 -0.69 -2.49 8.21
C TRP A 218 0.10 -3.44 7.33
N ALA A 219 1.14 -2.94 6.66
CA ALA A 219 1.99 -3.74 5.79
C ALA A 219 3.40 -3.17 5.73
N ARG A 220 4.33 -3.92 5.17
CA ARG A 220 5.73 -3.49 5.00
C ARG A 220 5.83 -2.11 4.35
N GLU A 221 5.03 -1.82 3.33
CA GLU A 221 5.11 -0.59 2.53
C GLU A 221 4.82 0.67 3.34
N VAL A 222 3.89 0.62 4.31
CA VAL A 222 3.59 1.80 5.15
C VAL A 222 4.74 2.10 6.11
N VAL A 223 5.42 1.08 6.62
CA VAL A 223 6.62 1.24 7.46
C VAL A 223 7.79 1.77 6.64
N GLU A 224 7.99 1.24 5.43
CA GLU A 224 9.01 1.74 4.49
C GLU A 224 8.74 3.19 4.07
N ALA A 225 7.50 3.56 3.78
CA ALA A 225 7.13 4.93 3.45
C ALA A 225 7.40 5.88 4.62
N ALA A 226 7.06 5.48 5.85
CA ALA A 226 7.39 6.27 7.04
C ALA A 226 8.90 6.54 7.14
N ARG A 227 9.74 5.53 6.84
CA ARG A 227 11.20 5.65 6.88
C ARG A 227 11.75 6.49 5.73
N LEU A 228 11.36 6.17 4.50
CA LEU A 228 11.94 6.75 3.28
C LEU A 228 11.43 8.17 3.00
N ASP A 229 10.16 8.46 3.32
CA ASP A 229 9.54 9.76 3.06
C ASP A 229 9.44 10.65 4.31
N GLY A 230 9.30 10.04 5.50
CA GLY A 230 9.20 10.74 6.78
C GLY A 230 10.50 10.82 7.59
N GLY A 231 11.48 9.97 7.27
CA GLY A 231 12.77 9.85 7.97
C GLY A 231 12.72 8.95 9.21
N ASP A 232 13.89 8.57 9.73
CA ASP A 232 14.03 7.58 10.81
C ASP A 232 13.27 7.94 12.09
N ARG A 233 13.17 9.25 12.42
CA ARG A 233 12.36 9.70 13.58
C ARG A 233 10.87 9.41 13.40
N CYS A 234 10.37 9.41 12.16
CA CYS A 234 8.98 9.10 11.87
C CYS A 234 8.71 7.60 11.79
N ALA A 235 9.70 6.79 11.40
CA ALA A 235 9.59 5.34 11.43
C ALA A 235 9.95 4.72 12.79
N GLY A 236 10.60 5.50 13.67
CA GLY A 236 10.94 5.08 15.02
C GLY A 236 9.73 4.51 15.72
N ASP A 237 9.96 3.41 16.44
CA ASP A 237 9.03 2.57 17.20
C ASP A 237 7.80 1.99 16.47
N LEU A 238 7.72 2.14 15.14
CA LEU A 238 6.75 1.43 14.34
C LEU A 238 7.03 -0.07 14.30
N LEU A 239 5.96 -0.87 14.44
CA LEU A 239 6.04 -2.31 14.29
C LEU A 239 6.50 -2.65 12.86
N GLN A 240 7.63 -3.35 12.76
CA GLN A 240 8.14 -3.84 11.49
C GLN A 240 7.38 -5.09 11.08
N THR A 241 7.02 -5.16 9.80
CA THR A 241 6.48 -6.37 9.15
C THR A 241 7.22 -6.56 7.83
N THR A 242 7.38 -7.82 7.44
CA THR A 242 8.08 -8.23 6.22
C THR A 242 7.11 -8.50 5.07
N VAL A 243 5.84 -8.75 5.37
CA VAL A 243 4.83 -9.00 4.34
C VAL A 243 4.19 -7.69 3.87
N GLY A 244 4.35 -7.40 2.58
CA GLY A 244 3.64 -6.34 1.87
C GLY A 244 2.44 -6.85 1.06
N ILE A 245 1.77 -5.96 0.34
CA ILE A 245 0.74 -6.29 -0.67
C ILE A 245 1.22 -5.98 -2.09
N LEU A 246 2.20 -5.08 -2.25
CA LEU A 246 2.77 -4.65 -3.53
C LEU A 246 3.97 -5.50 -3.95
N ASP A 247 4.42 -6.46 -3.13
CA ASP A 247 5.45 -7.46 -3.47
C ASP A 247 4.99 -8.49 -4.50
N VAL A 248 4.08 -8.12 -5.40
CA VAL A 248 3.99 -8.81 -6.66
C VAL A 248 5.37 -8.65 -7.29
N ALA A 249 6.05 -9.75 -7.60
CA ALA A 249 7.24 -9.68 -8.45
C ALA A 249 6.85 -8.84 -9.65
N ARG A 250 7.32 -7.59 -9.68
CA ARG A 250 7.04 -6.69 -10.78
C ARG A 250 7.46 -7.47 -12.02
N GLN A 251 6.55 -7.59 -12.98
CA GLN A 251 6.82 -8.34 -14.20
C GLN A 251 8.22 -7.95 -14.70
N ALA A 252 9.02 -8.95 -15.07
CA ALA A 252 10.35 -8.68 -15.59
C ALA A 252 10.22 -7.70 -16.75
N VAL A 253 10.91 -6.56 -16.66
CA VAL A 253 10.93 -5.57 -17.72
C VAL A 253 12.28 -5.65 -18.41
N GLU A 254 12.25 -5.78 -19.72
CA GLU A 254 13.43 -5.72 -20.57
C GLU A 254 13.37 -4.42 -21.36
N LEU A 255 14.41 -3.59 -21.20
CA LEU A 255 14.57 -2.36 -21.98
C LEU A 255 15.71 -2.54 -22.98
N ASN A 256 15.41 -2.24 -24.23
CA ASN A 256 16.40 -1.90 -25.23
C ASN A 256 16.05 -0.54 -25.85
N VAL A 257 16.86 -0.06 -26.79
CA VAL A 257 16.64 1.27 -27.39
C VAL A 257 15.38 1.34 -28.28
N ASP A 258 14.89 0.20 -28.75
CA ASP A 258 13.81 0.11 -29.74
C ASP A 258 12.46 -0.33 -29.12
N GLU A 259 12.51 -1.01 -27.97
CA GLU A 259 11.41 -1.78 -27.40
C GLU A 259 11.45 -1.83 -25.87
N ILE A 260 10.26 -1.89 -25.29
CA ILE A 260 10.00 -2.21 -23.88
C ILE A 260 9.24 -3.53 -23.89
N ARG A 261 9.73 -4.56 -23.19
CA ARG A 261 8.98 -5.79 -22.95
C ARG A 261 8.62 -5.90 -21.47
N VAL A 262 7.37 -6.23 -21.18
CA VAL A 262 6.84 -6.42 -19.83
C VAL A 262 6.32 -7.85 -19.72
N GLY A 263 6.94 -8.66 -18.84
CA GLY A 263 6.61 -10.08 -18.73
C GLY A 263 6.85 -10.86 -20.03
N GLY A 264 7.83 -10.43 -20.83
CA GLY A 264 8.16 -11.02 -22.14
C GLY A 264 7.31 -10.52 -23.31
N ALA A 265 6.21 -9.79 -23.07
CA ALA A 265 5.37 -9.21 -24.13
C ALA A 265 5.79 -7.77 -24.46
N PRO A 266 5.82 -7.36 -25.74
CA PRO A 266 6.14 -5.99 -26.11
C PRO A 266 5.07 -5.01 -25.62
N LEU A 267 5.49 -3.81 -25.19
CA LEU A 267 4.58 -2.72 -24.85
C LEU A 267 3.73 -2.37 -26.08
N PRO A 268 2.39 -2.41 -26.00
CA PRO A 268 1.55 -2.30 -27.18
C PRO A 268 1.68 -0.92 -27.85
N ALA A 269 1.52 -0.90 -29.17
CA ALA A 269 1.86 0.26 -29.99
C ALA A 269 1.01 1.50 -29.67
N ASP A 270 -0.21 1.29 -29.20
CA ASP A 270 -1.16 2.32 -28.75
C ASP A 270 -0.68 3.06 -27.49
N ALA A 271 0.11 2.42 -26.62
CA ALA A 271 0.69 3.06 -25.44
C ALA A 271 1.58 4.26 -25.82
N TRP A 272 2.22 4.20 -27.00
CA TRP A 272 3.05 5.26 -27.57
C TRP A 272 2.24 6.35 -28.28
N GLN A 273 0.95 6.13 -28.55
CA GLN A 273 0.10 7.10 -29.24
C GLN A 273 -0.38 8.17 -28.27
N ARG A 274 0.41 9.25 -28.15
CA ARG A 274 0.10 10.43 -27.33
C ARG A 274 0.17 11.71 -28.16
N LYS A 275 -0.11 12.86 -27.54
CA LYS A 275 -0.17 14.16 -28.23
C LYS A 275 1.16 14.54 -28.90
N SER A 276 2.29 14.20 -28.28
CA SER A 276 3.62 14.42 -28.87
C SER A 276 3.96 13.48 -30.04
N GLY A 277 3.15 12.46 -30.31
CA GLY A 277 3.34 11.49 -31.39
C GLY A 277 4.31 10.34 -31.04
N ALA A 278 3.97 9.14 -31.49
CA ALA A 278 4.70 7.92 -31.14
C ALA A 278 6.19 7.95 -31.55
N ARG A 279 6.51 8.54 -32.72
CA ARG A 279 7.89 8.64 -33.22
C ARG A 279 8.80 9.46 -32.29
N VAL A 280 8.31 10.61 -31.81
CA VAL A 280 9.05 11.49 -30.89
C VAL A 280 9.25 10.79 -29.55
N LEU A 281 8.20 10.18 -29.01
CA LEU A 281 8.29 9.48 -27.73
C LEU A 281 9.26 8.31 -27.76
N ARG A 282 9.24 7.49 -28.83
CA ARG A 282 10.19 6.40 -29.03
C ARG A 282 11.62 6.91 -29.13
N ARG A 283 11.87 8.00 -29.87
CA ARG A 283 13.21 8.59 -30.00
C ARG A 283 13.71 9.17 -28.67
N LEU A 284 12.85 9.87 -27.92
CA LEU A 284 13.18 10.38 -26.57
C LEU A 284 13.53 9.23 -25.62
N PHE A 285 12.72 8.15 -25.64
CA PHE A 285 13.00 6.96 -24.86
C PHE A 285 14.33 6.29 -25.25
N ALA A 286 14.59 6.11 -26.53
CA ALA A 286 15.83 5.52 -27.05
C ALA A 286 17.08 6.28 -26.57
N LEU A 287 17.06 7.62 -26.65
CA LEU A 287 18.15 8.48 -26.15
C LEU A 287 18.39 8.27 -24.65
N LEU A 288 17.31 8.23 -23.86
CA LEU A 288 17.38 8.04 -22.41
C LEU A 288 17.88 6.64 -22.01
N VAL A 289 17.46 5.59 -22.73
CA VAL A 289 17.94 4.21 -22.51
C VAL A 289 19.42 4.07 -22.88
N ALA A 290 19.83 4.64 -24.00
CA ALA A 290 21.21 4.64 -24.45
C ALA A 290 22.13 5.37 -23.45
N ALA A 291 21.65 6.49 -22.90
CA ALA A 291 22.42 7.29 -21.94
C ALA A 291 22.46 6.71 -20.53
N TYR A 292 21.54 5.81 -20.14
CA TYR A 292 21.44 5.31 -18.77
C TYR A 292 22.78 4.72 -18.26
N PRO A 293 23.20 5.03 -17.01
CA PRO A 293 22.47 5.79 -15.96
C PRO A 293 22.66 7.31 -16.00
N ARG A 294 23.25 7.85 -17.07
CA ARG A 294 23.62 9.26 -17.16
C ARG A 294 22.41 10.18 -17.35
N LEU A 295 22.54 11.39 -16.82
CA LEU A 295 21.62 12.49 -17.07
C LEU A 295 21.85 13.06 -18.47
N LEU A 296 20.77 13.32 -19.21
CA LEU A 296 20.81 14.09 -20.45
C LEU A 296 20.32 15.52 -20.21
N SER A 297 21.09 16.51 -20.64
CA SER A 297 20.69 17.91 -20.56
C SER A 297 19.49 18.20 -21.45
N ARG A 298 18.71 19.24 -21.10
CA ARG A 298 17.61 19.73 -21.94
C ARG A 298 18.09 20.09 -23.34
N ASP A 299 19.18 20.84 -23.44
CA ASP A 299 19.73 21.33 -24.70
C ASP A 299 20.07 20.17 -25.64
N ARG A 300 20.77 19.14 -25.13
CA ARG A 300 21.08 17.95 -25.92
C ARG A 300 19.82 17.24 -26.41
N LEU A 301 18.79 17.13 -25.57
CA LEU A 301 17.54 16.47 -25.95
C LEU A 301 16.75 17.29 -26.97
N THR A 302 16.76 18.62 -26.88
CA THR A 302 16.10 19.48 -27.86
C THR A 302 16.81 19.42 -29.21
N ASP A 303 18.14 19.46 -29.23
CA ASP A 303 18.95 19.41 -30.46
C ASP A 303 18.75 18.08 -31.21
N GLU A 304 18.68 16.97 -30.47
CA GLU A 304 18.50 15.64 -31.04
C GLU A 304 17.08 15.37 -31.56
N LEU A 305 16.05 15.88 -30.85
CA LEU A 305 14.66 15.59 -31.18
C LEU A 305 14.06 16.57 -32.17
N TRP A 306 14.52 17.83 -32.15
CA TRP A 306 14.01 18.92 -32.99
C TRP A 306 15.14 19.83 -33.49
N PRO A 307 16.07 19.32 -34.30
CA PRO A 307 17.25 20.08 -34.76
C PRO A 307 16.88 21.37 -35.52
N ASP A 308 15.73 21.36 -36.21
CA ASP A 308 15.28 22.48 -37.05
C ASP A 308 14.28 23.43 -36.36
N SER A 309 14.03 23.24 -35.06
CA SER A 309 13.09 24.09 -34.31
C SER A 309 13.81 25.21 -33.55
N GLU A 310 13.18 26.39 -33.49
CA GLU A 310 13.61 27.47 -32.61
C GLU A 310 13.68 27.00 -31.13
N GLY A 311 14.70 27.46 -30.39
CA GLY A 311 15.02 26.96 -29.05
C GLY A 311 13.83 26.95 -28.09
N ASP A 312 13.07 28.05 -27.99
CA ASP A 312 11.91 28.14 -27.09
C ASP A 312 10.76 27.20 -27.50
N LYS A 313 10.64 26.90 -28.80
CA LYS A 313 9.65 25.95 -29.31
C LYS A 313 10.09 24.52 -29.02
N ALA A 314 11.37 24.20 -29.21
CA ALA A 314 11.93 22.88 -28.91
C ALA A 314 11.83 22.55 -27.41
N VAL A 315 12.14 23.50 -26.53
CA VAL A 315 12.01 23.33 -25.07
C VAL A 315 10.56 23.08 -24.66
N ARG A 316 9.59 23.85 -25.19
CA ARG A 316 8.16 23.62 -24.92
C ARG A 316 7.71 22.24 -25.39
N ASN A 317 8.15 21.81 -26.57
CA ASN A 317 7.86 20.48 -27.10
C ASN A 317 8.48 19.37 -26.24
N LEU A 318 9.71 19.57 -25.74
CA LEU A 318 10.37 18.64 -24.82
C LEU A 318 9.56 18.45 -23.53
N TYR A 319 9.03 19.52 -22.93
CA TYR A 319 8.18 19.40 -21.74
C TYR A 319 6.90 18.60 -22.01
N GLY A 320 6.28 18.81 -23.18
CA GLY A 320 5.14 18.01 -23.63
C GLY A 320 5.50 16.53 -23.77
N ALA A 321 6.60 16.24 -24.48
CA ALA A 321 7.07 14.88 -24.73
C ALA A 321 7.47 14.16 -23.44
N VAL A 322 8.13 14.82 -22.50
CA VAL A 322 8.47 14.24 -21.18
C VAL A 322 7.21 13.90 -20.38
N LYS A 323 6.19 14.76 -20.41
CA LYS A 323 4.91 14.50 -19.74
C LYS A 323 4.20 13.29 -20.36
N ASP A 324 4.16 13.22 -21.68
CA ASP A 324 3.54 12.10 -22.40
C ASP A 324 4.35 10.79 -22.25
N LEU A 325 5.69 10.87 -22.20
CA LEU A 325 6.54 9.71 -21.93
C LEU A 325 6.34 9.19 -20.51
N ARG A 326 6.23 10.06 -19.49
CA ARG A 326 5.89 9.63 -18.11
C ARG A 326 4.56 8.87 -18.05
N ARG A 327 3.56 9.29 -18.83
CA ARG A 327 2.26 8.59 -18.94
C ARG A 327 2.34 7.29 -19.73
N THR A 328 3.31 7.17 -20.62
CA THR A 328 3.58 5.93 -21.34
C THR A 328 4.24 4.93 -20.39
N LEU A 329 5.25 5.39 -19.63
CA LEU A 329 6.00 4.59 -18.67
C LEU A 329 5.23 4.26 -17.39
N SER A 330 4.11 4.93 -17.09
CA SER A 330 3.29 4.58 -15.92
C SER A 330 2.70 3.17 -16.00
N ALA A 331 2.59 2.60 -17.21
CA ALA A 331 2.19 1.21 -17.44
C ALA A 331 3.38 0.22 -17.42
N VAL A 332 4.61 0.70 -17.19
CA VAL A 332 5.85 -0.10 -17.23
C VAL A 332 6.43 -0.19 -15.81
N PRO A 333 6.23 -1.32 -15.09
CA PRO A 333 6.67 -1.45 -13.70
C PRO A 333 8.17 -1.26 -13.53
N GLY A 334 8.56 -0.37 -12.62
CA GLY A 334 9.97 -0.15 -12.29
C GLY A 334 10.73 0.76 -13.26
N VAL A 335 10.08 1.41 -14.23
CA VAL A 335 10.75 2.36 -15.13
C VAL A 335 10.20 3.77 -14.90
N GLY A 336 11.04 4.64 -14.35
CA GLY A 336 10.73 6.04 -14.07
C GLY A 336 11.49 7.00 -14.97
N LEU A 337 10.91 8.20 -15.20
CA LEU A 337 11.58 9.33 -15.85
C LEU A 337 11.64 10.51 -14.89
N VAL A 338 12.84 10.84 -14.42
CA VAL A 338 13.08 11.90 -13.45
C VAL A 338 13.71 13.13 -14.10
N ALA A 339 13.46 14.29 -13.50
CA ALA A 339 14.09 15.54 -13.87
C ALA A 339 14.99 15.99 -12.71
N ARG A 340 16.28 16.20 -12.97
CA ARG A 340 17.26 16.70 -11.99
C ARG A 340 18.31 17.52 -12.70
N GLU A 341 18.86 18.54 -12.02
CA GLU A 341 20.00 19.33 -12.51
C GLU A 341 19.82 19.88 -13.94
N GLY A 342 18.60 20.30 -14.29
CA GLY A 342 18.30 20.86 -15.60
C GLY A 342 18.25 19.85 -16.75
N GLY A 343 18.21 18.55 -16.46
CA GLY A 343 18.12 17.46 -17.44
C GLY A 343 17.14 16.36 -17.05
N TYR A 344 17.16 15.25 -17.80
CA TYR A 344 16.30 14.08 -17.62
C TYR A 344 17.10 12.77 -17.61
N ALA A 345 16.68 11.82 -16.77
CA ALA A 345 17.29 10.50 -16.67
C ALA A 345 16.22 9.42 -16.41
N LEU A 346 16.51 8.18 -16.79
CA LEU A 346 15.73 7.03 -16.35
C LEU A 346 16.14 6.59 -14.94
N GLU A 347 15.16 6.17 -14.17
CA GLU A 347 15.35 5.41 -12.94
C GLU A 347 14.78 4.01 -13.14
N LEU A 348 15.61 3.00 -12.88
CA LEU A 348 15.26 1.59 -13.11
C LEU A 348 15.20 0.87 -11.76
N GLY A 349 14.10 0.14 -11.53
CA GLY A 349 13.91 -0.73 -10.38
C GLY A 349 14.64 -2.07 -10.55
N SER A 350 14.71 -2.86 -9.47
CA SER A 350 15.39 -4.16 -9.45
C SER A 350 14.78 -5.22 -10.40
N ASN A 351 13.55 -5.01 -10.87
CA ASN A 351 12.86 -5.89 -11.82
C ASN A 351 13.14 -5.55 -13.30
N VAL A 352 13.97 -4.54 -13.56
CA VAL A 352 14.26 -4.06 -14.92
C VAL A 352 15.67 -4.48 -15.32
N SER A 353 15.77 -5.19 -16.44
CA SER A 353 17.04 -5.48 -17.10
C SER A 353 17.18 -4.61 -18.35
N ARG A 354 18.40 -4.16 -18.63
CA ARG A 354 18.72 -3.40 -19.85
C ARG A 354 19.69 -4.21 -20.68
N THR A 355 19.31 -4.54 -21.91
CA THR A 355 20.24 -5.09 -22.91
C THR A 355 20.89 -3.92 -23.65
N LYS A 356 22.24 -3.86 -23.62
CA LYS A 356 22.96 -2.97 -24.53
C LYS A 356 22.77 -3.51 -25.94
N SER A 357 22.35 -2.65 -26.87
CA SER A 357 22.36 -3.02 -28.30
C SER A 357 23.79 -3.42 -28.70
N PRO A 358 24.00 -4.49 -29.48
CA PRO A 358 25.33 -5.03 -29.80
C PRO A 358 26.16 -4.16 -30.77
N VAL A 359 25.84 -2.89 -30.93
CA VAL A 359 26.58 -1.97 -31.82
C VAL A 359 27.41 -1.02 -30.98
N ASP A 360 28.54 -1.53 -30.50
CA ASP A 360 29.69 -0.73 -30.08
C ASP A 360 30.67 -0.74 -31.27
N PRO A 361 30.81 0.32 -32.07
CA PRO A 361 31.84 0.39 -33.12
C PRO A 361 33.19 0.77 -32.49
N GLY A 362 33.59 0.03 -31.45
CA GLY A 362 34.67 0.41 -30.55
C GLY A 362 35.45 -0.79 -30.03
N SER A 363 35.65 -1.83 -30.85
CA SER A 363 36.73 -2.80 -30.62
C SER A 363 37.08 -3.52 -31.92
N ALA A 364 37.76 -2.80 -32.82
CA ALA A 364 38.58 -3.38 -33.87
C ALA A 364 39.57 -2.31 -34.37
N ARG A 365 40.62 -2.07 -33.58
CA ARG A 365 42.04 -1.99 -33.97
C ARG A 365 42.86 -1.33 -32.88
#